data_AF-A0A369BQU2-F1
#
_entry.id   AF-A0A369BQU2-F1
#
_cell.length_a   1.000
_cell.length_b   1.000
_cell.length_c   1.000
_cell.angle_alpha   90.00
_cell.angle_beta   90.00
_cell.angle_gamma   90.00
#
_symmetry.space_group_name_H-M   'P 1'
#
loop_
_entity.id
_entity.type
_entity.pdbx_description
1 polymer ?
#
loop_
_entity_poly.entity_id
_entity_poly.type
_entity_poly.pdbx_seq_one_letter_code
_entity_poly.pdbx_strand_id
1 'polypeptide(L)'
;MYSFEYGNALFLIFNTQYAGELSSNGEIKRQDREFEDQVEWMKYVVAKSNAKWKFVALHKSPNSAGDNAGEWEDDRVQFYKKILVPAFDQMGIDLVFEAHDHMYMRSYQMLNDKVVPPGQITFDEQGNAVNPKGTVYLMSNAFGDKFYTKYPGYDDYFAAIHAQPFKKMFTDVFVSDDLLKIKAYTAAKKDESSGNNGVKKYDEYGIKRTDLKPERVSDPKIQVNTGKATISWKLPASSAEPVKGFRIYEENGMIKPYWNAYVSVEPGKTEYSLTVSKISAAENYRFVIRAAGSRMNSDPVELNIE
;
A
#
# COMPACT_ATOMS: atom_id res chain seq x y z
N MET A 1 -9.80 -0.58 12.85
CA MET A 1 -8.61 -0.85 12.03
C MET A 1 -7.63 -1.65 12.85
N TYR A 2 -6.86 -2.53 12.22
CA TYR A 2 -5.84 -3.34 12.89
C TYR A 2 -4.84 -3.85 11.86
N SER A 3 -3.68 -4.31 12.32
CA SER A 3 -2.70 -4.98 11.49
C SER A 3 -2.25 -6.28 12.15
N PHE A 4 -1.69 -7.16 11.35
CA PHE A 4 -1.02 -8.37 11.83
C PHE A 4 0.05 -8.79 10.83
N GLU A 5 1.05 -9.50 11.32
CA GLU A 5 2.03 -10.18 10.46
C GLU A 5 1.75 -11.68 10.48
N TYR A 6 1.80 -12.31 9.31
CA TYR A 6 1.71 -13.76 9.16
C TYR A 6 2.81 -14.23 8.22
N GLY A 7 3.77 -14.99 8.75
CA GLY A 7 5.01 -15.28 8.04
C GLY A 7 5.76 -13.99 7.70
N ASN A 8 6.13 -13.82 6.42
CA ASN A 8 6.88 -12.65 5.93
C ASN A 8 5.97 -11.57 5.30
N ALA A 9 4.70 -11.51 5.71
CA ALA A 9 3.70 -10.60 5.17
C ALA A 9 3.01 -9.77 6.27
N LEU A 10 2.91 -8.46 6.03
CA LEU A 10 2.16 -7.51 6.84
C LEU A 10 0.79 -7.26 6.20
N PHE A 11 -0.27 -7.40 6.98
CA PHE A 11 -1.64 -7.08 6.59
C PHE A 11 -2.12 -5.82 7.32
N LEU A 12 -2.66 -4.86 6.57
CA LEU A 12 -3.22 -3.61 7.07
C LEU A 12 -4.72 -3.57 6.75
N ILE A 13 -5.57 -3.51 7.78
CA ILE A 13 -7.03 -3.53 7.61
C ILE A 13 -7.60 -2.12 7.81
N PHE A 14 -8.01 -1.50 6.70
CA PHE A 14 -8.43 -0.10 6.63
C PHE A 14 -9.95 0.04 6.64
N ASN A 15 -10.48 0.98 7.42
CA ASN A 15 -11.91 1.25 7.49
C ASN A 15 -12.33 2.36 6.51
N THR A 16 -13.02 1.99 5.45
CA THR A 16 -13.51 2.89 4.39
C THR A 16 -14.91 3.44 4.65
N GLN A 17 -15.35 3.50 5.91
CA GLN A 17 -16.56 4.24 6.27
C GLN A 17 -16.27 5.73 6.50
N TYR A 18 -15.02 6.06 6.84
CA TYR A 18 -14.52 7.42 6.89
C TYR A 18 -14.02 7.86 5.52
N ALA A 19 -14.16 9.15 5.20
CA ALA A 19 -13.77 9.69 3.92
C ALA A 19 -13.47 11.20 4.02
N GLY A 20 -13.58 11.88 2.90
CA GLY A 20 -13.44 13.31 2.77
C GLY A 20 -14.15 13.77 1.51
N GLU A 21 -13.88 15.00 1.12
CA GLU A 21 -14.46 15.65 -0.04
C GLU A 21 -13.36 16.42 -0.76
N LEU A 22 -13.38 16.36 -2.09
CA LEU A 22 -12.52 17.19 -2.92
C LEU A 22 -13.30 18.44 -3.39
N SER A 23 -12.63 19.57 -3.48
CA SER A 23 -13.16 20.73 -4.21
C SER A 23 -13.09 20.50 -5.72
N SER A 24 -13.74 21.37 -6.49
CA SER A 24 -13.78 21.29 -7.97
C SER A 24 -12.41 21.35 -8.65
N ASN A 25 -11.38 21.87 -7.98
CA ASN A 25 -9.99 21.88 -8.44
C ASN A 25 -9.17 20.63 -7.99
N GLY A 26 -9.81 19.66 -7.32
CA GLY A 26 -9.16 18.42 -6.86
C GLY A 26 -8.30 18.58 -5.60
N GLU A 27 -8.48 19.66 -4.84
CA GLU A 27 -7.89 19.86 -3.52
C GLU A 27 -8.77 19.27 -2.42
N ILE A 28 -8.19 18.97 -1.26
CA ILE A 28 -8.94 18.43 -0.12
C ILE A 28 -9.78 19.58 0.47
N LYS A 29 -11.10 19.49 0.33
CA LYS A 29 -12.05 20.43 0.94
C LYS A 29 -12.36 20.04 2.38
N ARG A 30 -12.51 18.74 2.64
CA ARG A 30 -12.80 18.18 3.95
C ARG A 30 -12.20 16.79 4.07
N GLN A 31 -11.77 16.40 5.26
CA GLN A 31 -11.32 15.05 5.55
C GLN A 31 -11.73 14.68 6.97
N ASP A 32 -12.28 13.48 7.14
CA ASP A 32 -12.56 12.93 8.47
C ASP A 32 -11.23 12.70 9.20
N ARG A 33 -11.16 13.11 10.47
CA ARG A 33 -9.95 12.93 11.27
C ARG A 33 -9.58 11.45 11.41
N GLU A 34 -10.58 10.59 11.56
CA GLU A 34 -10.39 9.16 11.66
C GLU A 34 -9.80 8.59 10.37
N PHE A 35 -10.07 9.17 9.19
CA PHE A 35 -9.42 8.76 7.94
C PHE A 35 -7.93 9.13 7.95
N GLU A 36 -7.61 10.36 8.35
CA GLU A 36 -6.23 10.83 8.48
C GLU A 36 -5.41 9.95 9.44
N ASP A 37 -5.98 9.69 10.62
CA ASP A 37 -5.35 8.92 11.69
C ASP A 37 -5.03 7.47 11.22
N GLN A 38 -5.88 6.80 10.42
CA GLN A 38 -5.53 5.47 9.90
C GLN A 38 -4.44 5.52 8.83
N VAL A 39 -4.41 6.55 7.98
CA VAL A 39 -3.33 6.70 6.98
C VAL A 39 -1.99 6.93 7.67
N GLU A 40 -1.95 7.78 8.69
CA GLU A 40 -0.75 7.99 9.51
C GLU A 40 -0.34 6.72 10.25
N TRP A 41 -1.30 6.03 10.88
CA TRP A 41 -1.05 4.76 11.56
C TRP A 41 -0.49 3.69 10.62
N MET A 42 -1.05 3.51 9.42
CA MET A 42 -0.50 2.55 8.45
C MET A 42 0.95 2.89 8.05
N LYS A 43 1.25 4.17 7.82
CA LYS A 43 2.62 4.61 7.50
C LYS A 43 3.60 4.31 8.65
N TYR A 44 3.16 4.50 9.89
CA TYR A 44 3.92 4.14 11.10
C TYR A 44 4.15 2.63 11.20
N VAL A 45 3.10 1.81 11.03
CA VAL A 45 3.21 0.33 11.07
C VAL A 45 4.17 -0.16 9.98
N VAL A 46 4.06 0.36 8.76
CA VAL A 46 4.98 0.02 7.67
C VAL A 46 6.41 0.46 7.95
N ALA A 47 6.62 1.61 8.63
CA ALA A 47 7.95 2.05 9.00
C ALA A 47 8.64 1.10 9.99
N LYS A 48 7.87 0.47 10.88
CA LYS A 48 8.39 -0.48 11.88
C LYS A 48 8.58 -1.89 11.34
N SER A 49 7.76 -2.30 10.38
CA SER A 49 7.75 -3.67 9.90
C SER A 49 9.03 -4.07 9.15
N ASN A 50 9.42 -5.33 9.34
CA ASN A 50 10.44 -6.03 8.55
C ASN A 50 9.83 -6.92 7.47
N ALA A 51 8.49 -7.04 7.42
CA ALA A 51 7.80 -7.91 6.50
C ALA A 51 8.15 -7.57 5.05
N LYS A 52 8.41 -8.62 4.27
CA LYS A 52 8.68 -8.49 2.85
C LYS A 52 7.44 -8.00 2.12
N TRP A 53 6.37 -8.76 2.23
CA TRP A 53 5.10 -8.47 1.58
C TRP A 53 4.24 -7.53 2.41
N LYS A 54 3.57 -6.59 1.76
CA LYS A 54 2.67 -5.65 2.41
C LYS A 54 1.35 -5.62 1.68
N PHE A 55 0.29 -5.91 2.42
CA PHE A 55 -1.06 -5.96 1.89
C PHE A 55 -1.97 -5.01 2.62
N VAL A 56 -2.87 -4.38 1.88
CA VAL A 56 -3.98 -3.61 2.45
C VAL A 56 -5.27 -4.33 2.11
N ALA A 57 -6.18 -4.44 3.06
CA ALA A 57 -7.57 -4.81 2.78
C ALA A 57 -8.47 -3.65 3.15
N LEU A 58 -9.35 -3.29 2.21
CA LEU A 58 -10.30 -2.21 2.34
C LEU A 58 -11.62 -2.60 1.67
N HIS A 59 -12.74 -2.04 2.12
CA HIS A 59 -14.04 -2.40 1.54
C HIS A 59 -14.32 -1.61 0.25
N LYS A 60 -14.20 -0.27 0.30
CA LYS A 60 -14.50 0.64 -0.82
C LYS A 60 -13.23 1.18 -1.48
N SER A 61 -13.13 1.01 -2.79
CA SER A 61 -11.88 1.08 -3.55
C SER A 61 -11.53 2.49 -4.07
N PRO A 62 -10.22 2.87 -4.13
CA PRO A 62 -9.74 4.01 -4.93
C PRO A 62 -9.74 3.75 -6.45
N ASN A 63 -9.84 2.50 -6.89
CA ASN A 63 -9.82 2.03 -8.27
C ASN A 63 -11.05 1.16 -8.55
N SER A 64 -12.25 1.77 -8.52
CA SER A 64 -13.48 1.09 -8.91
C SER A 64 -14.14 1.77 -10.12
N ALA A 65 -14.79 0.95 -10.93
CA ALA A 65 -15.57 1.38 -12.10
C ALA A 65 -16.92 0.63 -12.19
N GLY A 66 -17.35 0.03 -11.06
CA GLY A 66 -18.65 -0.64 -10.95
C GLY A 66 -19.81 0.33 -10.69
N ASP A 67 -21.02 -0.22 -10.60
CA ASP A 67 -22.25 0.55 -10.44
C ASP A 67 -22.21 1.51 -9.23
N ASN A 68 -21.67 1.13 -8.06
CA ASN A 68 -21.62 2.06 -6.92
C ASN A 68 -20.68 3.23 -7.19
N ALA A 69 -19.54 2.96 -7.83
CA ALA A 69 -18.58 3.99 -8.17
C ALA A 69 -19.18 5.04 -9.11
N GLY A 70 -19.88 4.61 -10.16
CA GLY A 70 -20.42 5.52 -11.16
C GLY A 70 -21.76 6.16 -10.80
N GLU A 71 -22.59 5.51 -9.98
CA GLU A 71 -23.95 5.99 -9.67
C GLU A 71 -24.02 6.79 -8.35
N TRP A 72 -23.23 6.41 -7.34
CA TRP A 72 -23.44 6.92 -5.97
C TRP A 72 -22.18 7.44 -5.27
N GLU A 73 -20.99 6.98 -5.65
CA GLU A 73 -19.79 7.14 -4.83
C GLU A 73 -18.57 7.70 -5.57
N ASP A 74 -18.74 8.32 -6.74
CA ASP A 74 -17.61 8.85 -7.55
C ASP A 74 -16.73 9.80 -6.72
N ASP A 75 -17.33 10.77 -6.02
CA ASP A 75 -16.60 11.71 -5.15
C ASP A 75 -15.73 11.00 -4.11
N ARG A 76 -16.21 9.87 -3.56
CA ARG A 76 -15.44 9.06 -2.61
C ARG A 76 -14.30 8.32 -3.30
N VAL A 77 -14.53 7.75 -4.48
CA VAL A 77 -13.48 7.09 -5.29
C VAL A 77 -12.38 8.09 -5.62
N GLN A 78 -12.72 9.30 -6.07
CA GLN A 78 -11.74 10.35 -6.36
C GLN A 78 -10.98 10.81 -5.11
N PHE A 79 -11.68 10.97 -3.98
CA PHE A 79 -11.04 11.30 -2.70
C PHE A 79 -10.07 10.19 -2.25
N TYR A 80 -10.47 8.93 -2.31
CA TYR A 80 -9.60 7.80 -1.97
C TYR A 80 -8.42 7.68 -2.90
N LYS A 81 -8.62 7.83 -4.22
CA LYS A 81 -7.53 7.86 -5.20
C LYS A 81 -6.51 8.95 -4.88
N LYS A 82 -6.96 10.17 -4.55
CA LYS A 82 -6.10 11.30 -4.19
C LYS A 82 -5.20 11.03 -2.98
N ILE A 83 -5.69 10.32 -1.96
CA ILE A 83 -4.98 10.16 -0.68
C ILE A 83 -4.33 8.79 -0.52
N LEU A 84 -5.07 7.71 -0.83
CA LEU A 84 -4.62 6.35 -0.59
C LEU A 84 -3.59 5.89 -1.61
N VAL A 85 -3.75 6.20 -2.91
CA VAL A 85 -2.80 5.74 -3.94
C VAL A 85 -1.38 6.26 -3.67
N PRO A 86 -1.14 7.56 -3.42
CA PRO A 86 0.20 8.04 -3.06
C PRO A 86 0.72 7.45 -1.74
N ALA A 87 -0.17 7.21 -0.76
CA ALA A 87 0.21 6.58 0.50
C ALA A 87 0.66 5.12 0.29
N PHE A 88 -0.05 4.35 -0.54
CA PHE A 88 0.27 2.97 -0.87
C PHE A 88 1.59 2.88 -1.65
N ASP A 89 1.82 3.80 -2.59
CA ASP A 89 3.08 3.88 -3.34
C ASP A 89 4.28 4.22 -2.43
N GLN A 90 4.10 5.19 -1.52
CA GLN A 90 5.11 5.52 -0.51
C GLN A 90 5.39 4.30 0.39
N MET A 91 4.35 3.60 0.85
CA MET A 91 4.47 2.41 1.69
C MET A 91 5.03 1.17 0.96
N GLY A 92 4.96 1.14 -0.37
CA GLY A 92 5.38 0.02 -1.17
C GLY A 92 4.44 -1.18 -1.05
N ILE A 93 3.13 -0.94 -0.95
CA ILE A 93 2.11 -2.00 -0.86
C ILE A 93 2.13 -2.87 -2.12
N ASP A 94 2.20 -4.19 -1.97
CA ASP A 94 2.25 -5.12 -3.10
C ASP A 94 0.87 -5.38 -3.69
N LEU A 95 -0.14 -5.56 -2.81
CA LEU A 95 -1.50 -5.92 -3.17
C LEU A 95 -2.51 -5.22 -2.26
N VAL A 96 -3.56 -4.66 -2.86
CA VAL A 96 -4.73 -4.11 -2.18
C VAL A 96 -5.92 -4.99 -2.50
N PHE A 97 -6.53 -5.56 -1.47
CA PHE A 97 -7.80 -6.28 -1.55
C PHE A 97 -8.96 -5.31 -1.42
N GLU A 98 -9.90 -5.42 -2.35
CA GLU A 98 -11.03 -4.53 -2.53
C GLU A 98 -12.34 -5.30 -2.61
N ALA A 99 -13.45 -4.62 -2.36
CA ALA A 99 -14.78 -5.20 -2.42
C ALA A 99 -15.79 -4.13 -2.89
N HIS A 100 -16.99 -4.13 -2.31
CA HIS A 100 -18.07 -3.17 -2.54
C HIS A 100 -18.81 -3.34 -3.87
N ASP A 101 -18.12 -3.35 -5.02
CA ASP A 101 -18.78 -3.37 -6.32
C ASP A 101 -19.17 -4.76 -6.85
N HIS A 102 -19.04 -5.81 -6.03
CA HIS A 102 -19.60 -7.15 -6.35
C HIS A 102 -19.30 -7.62 -7.78
N MET A 103 -18.08 -7.35 -8.27
CA MET A 103 -17.59 -7.65 -9.61
C MET A 103 -16.13 -8.06 -9.58
N TYR A 104 -15.68 -8.84 -10.57
CA TYR A 104 -14.27 -9.20 -10.65
C TYR A 104 -13.49 -8.08 -11.33
N MET A 105 -12.52 -7.52 -10.60
CA MET A 105 -11.57 -6.56 -11.14
C MET A 105 -10.17 -6.89 -10.65
N ARG A 106 -9.23 -6.99 -11.58
CA ARG A 106 -7.79 -6.97 -11.27
C ARG A 106 -7.16 -5.84 -12.07
N SER A 107 -6.46 -4.95 -11.38
CA SER A 107 -5.73 -3.88 -12.04
C SER A 107 -4.49 -4.39 -12.77
N TYR A 108 -3.93 -3.56 -13.65
CA TYR A 108 -2.51 -3.64 -13.99
C TYR A 108 -1.64 -3.34 -12.75
N GLN A 109 -0.31 -3.38 -12.90
CA GLN A 109 0.55 -2.72 -11.92
C GLN A 109 0.35 -1.22 -12.00
N MET A 110 0.04 -0.58 -10.87
CA MET A 110 -0.33 0.84 -10.82
C MET A 110 0.67 1.62 -9.98
N LEU A 111 1.23 2.70 -10.51
CA LEU A 111 2.13 3.60 -9.78
C LEU A 111 1.77 5.05 -10.11
N ASN A 112 1.61 5.89 -9.09
CA ASN A 112 1.20 7.30 -9.23
C ASN A 112 -0.09 7.45 -10.04
N ASP A 113 -1.09 6.61 -9.75
CA ASP A 113 -2.39 6.60 -10.46
C ASP A 113 -2.25 6.39 -11.97
N LYS A 114 -1.27 5.58 -12.39
CA LYS A 114 -1.02 5.23 -13.79
C LYS A 114 -0.64 3.77 -13.93
N VAL A 115 -1.04 3.18 -15.04
CA VAL A 115 -0.57 1.85 -15.45
C VAL A 115 0.94 1.91 -15.67
N VAL A 116 1.68 1.05 -14.98
CA VAL A 116 3.09 0.80 -15.28
C VAL A 116 3.15 0.16 -16.68
N PRO A 117 3.82 0.78 -17.66
CA PRO A 117 3.84 0.26 -19.02
C PRO A 117 4.34 -1.19 -19.06
N PRO A 118 3.70 -2.12 -19.80
CA PRO A 118 4.11 -3.52 -19.83
C PRO A 118 5.58 -3.72 -20.21
N GLY A 119 6.12 -2.88 -21.10
CA GLY A 119 7.54 -2.92 -21.49
C GLY A 119 8.53 -2.51 -20.38
N GLN A 120 8.04 -1.99 -19.25
CA GLN A 120 8.83 -1.71 -18.04
C GLN A 120 8.69 -2.78 -16.96
N ILE A 121 7.93 -3.86 -17.23
CA ILE A 121 7.75 -4.98 -16.32
C ILE A 121 8.45 -6.19 -16.93
N THR A 122 9.42 -6.74 -16.20
CA THR A 122 10.02 -8.02 -16.53
C THR A 122 9.15 -9.15 -15.99
N PHE A 123 8.99 -10.23 -16.76
CA PHE A 123 8.30 -11.44 -16.33
C PHE A 123 9.25 -12.63 -16.34
N ASP A 124 9.13 -13.52 -15.37
CA ASP A 124 9.84 -14.80 -15.37
C ASP A 124 9.18 -15.82 -16.32
N GLU A 125 9.80 -16.98 -16.49
CA GLU A 125 9.30 -18.06 -17.37
C GLU A 125 7.92 -18.59 -16.94
N GLN A 126 7.53 -18.39 -15.68
CA GLN A 126 6.22 -18.77 -15.14
C GLN A 126 5.19 -17.64 -15.21
N GLY A 127 5.53 -16.51 -15.86
CA GLY A 127 4.66 -15.36 -16.07
C GLY A 127 4.46 -14.48 -14.84
N ASN A 128 5.34 -14.56 -13.83
CA ASN A 128 5.29 -13.67 -12.67
C ASN A 128 6.03 -12.38 -12.96
N ALA A 129 5.46 -11.24 -12.57
CA ALA A 129 6.15 -9.97 -12.66
C ALA A 129 7.32 -9.93 -11.65
N VAL A 130 8.54 -9.66 -12.13
CA VAL A 130 9.77 -9.66 -11.33
C VAL A 130 10.07 -8.25 -10.83
N ASN A 131 10.09 -8.07 -9.51
CA ASN A 131 10.30 -6.79 -8.82
C ASN A 131 9.50 -5.61 -9.42
N PRO A 132 8.18 -5.78 -9.70
CA PRO A 132 7.41 -4.72 -10.31
C PRO A 132 7.34 -3.51 -9.38
N LYS A 133 7.31 -2.32 -9.97
CA LYS A 133 6.92 -1.09 -9.27
C LYS A 133 5.40 -1.03 -9.15
N GLY A 134 4.91 -0.24 -8.20
CA GLY A 134 3.48 0.06 -8.07
C GLY A 134 2.69 -0.99 -7.29
N THR A 135 1.38 -0.98 -7.38
CA THR A 135 0.50 -1.82 -6.57
C THR A 135 -0.50 -2.52 -7.48
N VAL A 136 -0.84 -3.78 -7.18
CA VAL A 136 -2.01 -4.43 -7.79
C VAL A 136 -3.21 -4.23 -6.87
N TYR A 137 -4.35 -3.93 -7.47
CA TYR A 137 -5.64 -3.81 -6.81
C TYR A 137 -6.54 -4.96 -7.28
N LEU A 138 -7.18 -5.64 -6.33
CA LEU A 138 -7.95 -6.84 -6.59
C LEU A 138 -9.31 -6.79 -5.90
N MET A 139 -10.36 -6.71 -6.71
CA MET A 139 -11.74 -6.94 -6.29
C MET A 139 -12.16 -8.35 -6.65
N SER A 140 -12.39 -9.19 -5.63
CA SER A 140 -12.61 -10.64 -5.80
C SER A 140 -14.05 -11.02 -6.20
N ASN A 141 -14.82 -10.11 -6.80
CA ASN A 141 -16.24 -10.29 -7.09
C ASN A 141 -17.11 -10.43 -5.83
N ALA A 142 -18.14 -11.29 -5.91
CA ALA A 142 -19.11 -11.52 -4.86
C ALA A 142 -19.12 -12.99 -4.44
N PHE A 143 -19.24 -13.21 -3.14
CA PHE A 143 -19.60 -14.51 -2.58
C PHE A 143 -21.13 -14.68 -2.46
N GLY A 144 -21.88 -13.57 -2.37
CA GLY A 144 -23.34 -13.55 -2.28
C GLY A 144 -24.04 -13.60 -3.65
N ASP A 145 -25.34 -13.29 -3.66
CA ASP A 145 -26.19 -13.39 -4.86
C ASP A 145 -26.41 -12.05 -5.58
N LYS A 146 -25.83 -10.96 -5.07
CA LYS A 146 -25.85 -9.64 -5.73
C LYS A 146 -24.61 -9.49 -6.60
N PHE A 147 -24.80 -9.13 -7.86
CA PHE A 147 -23.74 -8.86 -8.84
C PHE A 147 -23.97 -7.48 -9.45
N TYR A 148 -22.90 -6.71 -9.61
CA TYR A 148 -22.95 -5.43 -10.33
C TYR A 148 -22.15 -5.52 -11.63
N THR A 149 -22.38 -4.53 -12.48
CA THR A 149 -21.73 -4.39 -13.78
C THR A 149 -20.86 -3.14 -13.84
N LYS A 150 -20.07 -3.01 -14.90
CA LYS A 150 -19.33 -1.78 -15.15
C LYS A 150 -20.33 -0.65 -15.40
N TYR A 151 -20.17 0.46 -14.70
CA TYR A 151 -21.03 1.61 -14.92
C TYR A 151 -20.77 2.20 -16.33
N PRO A 152 -21.82 2.42 -17.14
CA PRO A 152 -21.65 2.92 -18.52
C PRO A 152 -20.86 4.23 -18.58
N GLY A 153 -19.79 4.26 -19.38
CA GLY A 153 -18.97 5.45 -19.59
C GLY A 153 -17.97 5.76 -18.47
N TYR A 154 -17.92 4.98 -17.38
CA TYR A 154 -16.92 5.15 -16.34
C TYR A 154 -15.55 4.62 -16.81
N ASP A 155 -14.50 5.38 -16.51
CA ASP A 155 -13.13 5.04 -16.92
C ASP A 155 -12.57 3.90 -16.05
N ASP A 156 -12.07 2.86 -16.70
CA ASP A 156 -11.41 1.72 -16.10
C ASP A 156 -10.01 1.49 -16.66
N TYR A 157 -9.31 2.56 -17.05
CA TYR A 157 -7.93 2.52 -17.57
C TYR A 157 -6.97 1.67 -16.72
N PHE A 158 -7.24 1.56 -15.41
CA PHE A 158 -6.46 0.78 -14.45
C PHE A 158 -6.69 -0.73 -14.56
N ALA A 159 -7.80 -1.20 -15.13
CA ALA A 159 -8.22 -2.58 -15.08
C ALA A 159 -7.58 -3.44 -16.18
N ALA A 160 -6.84 -4.47 -15.77
CA ALA A 160 -6.37 -5.52 -16.67
C ALA A 160 -7.49 -6.52 -16.97
N ILE A 161 -8.35 -6.78 -15.99
CA ILE A 161 -9.60 -7.51 -16.14
C ILE A 161 -10.67 -6.73 -15.41
N HIS A 162 -11.79 -6.53 -16.07
CA HIS A 162 -12.99 -5.94 -15.50
C HIS A 162 -14.20 -6.68 -16.08
N ALA A 163 -14.75 -7.60 -15.29
CA ALA A 163 -15.78 -8.51 -15.79
C ALA A 163 -16.71 -8.99 -14.68
N GLN A 164 -17.93 -9.33 -15.09
CA GLN A 164 -18.92 -9.96 -14.21
C GLN A 164 -19.28 -11.35 -14.75
N PRO A 165 -18.75 -12.43 -14.16
CA PRO A 165 -19.11 -13.79 -14.60
C PRO A 165 -20.49 -14.25 -14.11
N PHE A 166 -21.18 -13.49 -13.24
CA PHE A 166 -22.45 -13.86 -12.60
C PHE A 166 -22.37 -15.25 -11.92
N LYS A 167 -21.25 -15.47 -11.24
CA LYS A 167 -20.92 -16.66 -10.47
C LYS A 167 -20.27 -16.23 -9.17
N LYS A 168 -20.52 -16.98 -8.10
CA LYS A 168 -19.83 -16.77 -6.82
C LYS A 168 -18.35 -17.02 -7.03
N MET A 169 -17.52 -16.23 -6.36
CA MET A 169 -16.06 -16.34 -6.48
C MET A 169 -15.38 -16.28 -5.13
N PHE A 170 -14.19 -16.86 -5.11
CA PHE A 170 -13.22 -16.69 -4.04
C PHE A 170 -11.81 -16.57 -4.65
N THR A 171 -10.89 -16.01 -3.88
CA THR A 171 -9.49 -15.85 -4.29
C THR A 171 -8.60 -16.60 -3.32
N ASP A 172 -7.71 -17.41 -3.88
CA ASP A 172 -6.59 -18.01 -3.17
C ASP A 172 -5.36 -17.13 -3.31
N VAL A 173 -4.64 -16.94 -2.20
CA VAL A 173 -3.43 -16.11 -2.15
C VAL A 173 -2.32 -16.93 -1.51
N PHE A 174 -1.35 -17.31 -2.33
CA PHE A 174 -0.14 -17.99 -1.90
C PHE A 174 0.99 -16.98 -1.74
N VAL A 175 1.68 -17.04 -0.61
CA VAL A 175 2.82 -16.17 -0.29
C VAL A 175 3.98 -17.02 0.24
N SER A 176 5.17 -16.78 -0.29
CA SER A 176 6.44 -17.35 0.16
C SER A 176 7.50 -16.24 0.29
N ASP A 177 8.75 -16.58 0.53
CA ASP A 177 9.83 -15.60 0.67
C ASP A 177 10.07 -14.75 -0.58
N ASP A 178 9.74 -15.24 -1.76
CA ASP A 178 10.01 -14.53 -3.01
C ASP A 178 8.87 -14.59 -4.03
N LEU A 179 7.78 -15.31 -3.76
CA LEU A 179 6.65 -15.42 -4.67
C LEU A 179 5.33 -15.10 -3.97
N LEU A 180 4.58 -14.18 -4.57
CA LEU A 180 3.15 -13.96 -4.36
C LEU A 180 2.41 -14.51 -5.58
N LYS A 181 1.39 -15.33 -5.36
CA LYS A 181 0.47 -15.84 -6.39
C LYS A 181 -0.97 -15.59 -5.95
N ILE A 182 -1.75 -15.01 -6.85
CA ILE A 182 -3.17 -14.75 -6.69
C ILE A 182 -3.88 -15.62 -7.72
N LYS A 183 -4.85 -16.43 -7.27
CA LYS A 183 -5.70 -17.22 -8.15
C LYS A 183 -7.16 -16.99 -7.80
N ALA A 184 -7.91 -16.45 -8.73
CA ALA A 184 -9.35 -16.28 -8.57
C ALA A 184 -10.09 -17.47 -9.15
N TYR A 185 -11.14 -17.91 -8.47
CA TYR A 185 -11.95 -19.05 -8.87
C TYR A 185 -13.41 -18.66 -8.94
N THR A 186 -14.09 -19.12 -9.98
CA THR A 186 -15.56 -19.23 -9.96
C THR A 186 -15.96 -20.52 -9.28
N ALA A 187 -17.03 -20.47 -8.49
CA ALA A 187 -17.65 -21.60 -7.83
C ALA A 187 -19.16 -21.51 -8.02
N ALA A 188 -19.73 -22.39 -8.84
CA ALA A 188 -21.17 -22.40 -9.07
C ALA A 188 -21.69 -23.82 -9.22
N LYS A 189 -22.80 -24.10 -8.51
CA LYS A 189 -23.46 -25.42 -8.55
C LYS A 189 -23.85 -25.86 -9.96
N LYS A 190 -24.21 -24.92 -10.84
CA LYS A 190 -24.53 -25.19 -12.25
C LYS A 190 -23.34 -25.70 -13.07
N ASP A 191 -22.12 -25.49 -12.59
CA ASP A 191 -20.89 -25.97 -13.21
C ASP A 191 -20.42 -27.33 -12.66
N GLU A 192 -21.09 -27.87 -11.64
CA GLU A 192 -20.80 -29.20 -11.09
C GLU A 192 -21.19 -30.31 -12.08
N SER A 193 -20.36 -31.35 -12.16
CA SER A 193 -20.63 -32.56 -12.94
C SER A 193 -19.92 -33.76 -12.32
N SER A 194 -20.15 -34.98 -12.82
CA SER A 194 -19.50 -36.18 -12.27
C SER A 194 -17.97 -36.04 -12.33
N GLY A 195 -17.32 -35.96 -11.16
CA GLY A 195 -15.87 -35.75 -11.04
C GLY A 195 -15.41 -34.27 -11.08
N ASN A 196 -16.33 -33.30 -11.11
CA ASN A 196 -16.04 -31.86 -11.09
C ASN A 196 -16.90 -31.15 -10.05
N ASN A 197 -16.27 -30.48 -9.08
CA ASN A 197 -16.95 -29.76 -8.00
C ASN A 197 -17.41 -28.34 -8.38
N GLY A 198 -17.42 -27.99 -9.67
CA GLY A 198 -17.88 -26.69 -10.17
C GLY A 198 -16.91 -25.53 -9.91
N VAL A 199 -15.74 -25.79 -9.33
CA VAL A 199 -14.70 -24.78 -9.10
C VAL A 199 -13.81 -24.68 -10.34
N LYS A 200 -13.73 -23.49 -10.94
CA LYS A 200 -12.93 -23.22 -12.14
C LYS A 200 -12.05 -22.01 -11.94
N LYS A 201 -10.74 -22.14 -12.21
CA LYS A 201 -9.80 -21.01 -12.20
C LYS A 201 -10.27 -19.99 -13.24
N TYR A 202 -10.43 -18.75 -12.80
CA TYR A 202 -10.93 -17.64 -13.61
C TYR A 202 -9.79 -16.73 -14.05
N ASP A 203 -8.87 -16.44 -13.15
CA ASP A 203 -7.73 -15.54 -13.38
C ASP A 203 -6.57 -15.92 -12.46
N GLU A 204 -5.36 -15.53 -12.86
CA GLU A 204 -4.14 -15.73 -12.10
C GLU A 204 -3.16 -14.58 -12.34
N TYR A 205 -2.53 -14.11 -11.27
CA TYR A 205 -1.43 -13.16 -11.37
C TYR A 205 -0.36 -13.49 -10.33
N GLY A 206 0.91 -13.23 -10.66
CA GLY A 206 2.02 -13.51 -9.77
C GLY A 206 3.05 -12.39 -9.74
N ILE A 207 3.68 -12.24 -8.58
CA ILE A 207 4.80 -11.32 -8.37
C ILE A 207 5.95 -12.12 -7.78
N LYS A 208 7.11 -12.07 -8.44
CA LYS A 208 8.38 -12.59 -7.94
C LYS A 208 9.21 -11.43 -7.40
N ARG A 209 9.66 -11.52 -6.14
CA ARG A 209 10.45 -10.50 -5.46
C ARG A 209 11.83 -11.03 -5.07
N THR A 210 12.84 -10.52 -5.74
CA THR A 210 14.26 -10.78 -5.44
C THR A 210 14.96 -9.56 -4.83
N ASP A 211 14.22 -8.46 -4.59
CA ASP A 211 14.73 -7.27 -3.90
C ASP A 211 15.18 -7.61 -2.48
N LEU A 212 16.23 -6.91 -2.06
CA LEU A 212 16.83 -7.03 -0.73
C LEU A 212 16.51 -5.79 0.11
N LYS A 213 16.90 -5.82 1.38
CA LYS A 213 16.85 -4.62 2.21
C LYS A 213 17.83 -3.57 1.66
N PRO A 214 17.47 -2.27 1.65
CA PRO A 214 18.45 -1.23 1.45
C PRO A 214 19.41 -1.15 2.64
N GLU A 215 20.59 -0.57 2.41
CA GLU A 215 21.55 -0.30 3.48
C GLU A 215 21.05 0.76 4.46
N ARG A 216 21.57 0.71 5.69
CA ARG A 216 21.23 1.67 6.76
C ARG A 216 21.67 3.08 6.38
N VAL A 217 21.00 4.09 6.93
CA VAL A 217 21.49 5.47 6.82
C VAL A 217 22.89 5.61 7.43
N SER A 218 23.70 6.51 6.88
CA SER A 218 25.06 6.77 7.35
C SER A 218 25.11 8.01 8.24
N ASP A 219 26.02 8.03 9.22
CA ASP A 219 26.27 9.17 10.12
C ASP A 219 25.00 9.80 10.75
N PRO A 220 24.06 9.00 11.31
CA PRO A 220 22.86 9.56 11.92
C PRO A 220 23.18 10.30 13.22
N LYS A 221 22.61 11.49 13.38
CA LYS A 221 22.82 12.38 14.52
C LYS A 221 21.49 12.97 14.96
N ILE A 222 21.43 13.33 16.25
CA ILE A 222 20.35 14.12 16.81
C ILE A 222 20.95 15.30 17.58
N GLN A 223 20.42 16.50 17.33
CA GLN A 223 20.78 17.72 18.04
C GLN A 223 19.53 18.31 18.67
N VAL A 224 19.57 18.54 19.98
CA VAL A 224 18.45 19.09 20.74
C VAL A 224 18.74 20.53 21.07
N ASN A 225 17.79 21.41 20.73
CA ASN A 225 17.77 22.82 21.07
C ASN A 225 16.43 23.13 21.76
N THR A 226 16.28 24.30 22.37
CA THR A 226 15.06 24.67 23.12
C THR A 226 13.78 24.42 22.30
N GLY A 227 13.02 23.39 22.71
CA GLY A 227 11.75 23.00 22.09
C GLY A 227 11.85 22.24 20.76
N LYS A 228 13.05 21.85 20.30
CA LYS A 228 13.27 21.24 18.98
C LYS A 228 14.32 20.13 19.01
N ALA A 229 14.13 19.10 18.20
CA ALA A 229 15.15 18.10 17.88
C ALA A 229 15.39 18.07 16.38
N THR A 230 16.63 18.26 15.96
CA THR A 230 17.06 18.12 14.56
C THR A 230 17.75 16.77 14.40
N ILE A 231 17.13 15.89 13.64
CA ILE A 231 17.67 14.59 13.25
C ILE A 231 18.34 14.78 11.89
N SER A 232 19.60 14.37 11.74
CA SER A 232 20.32 14.44 10.47
C SER A 232 21.01 13.11 10.14
N TRP A 233 21.19 12.84 8.86
CA TRP A 233 21.80 11.60 8.35
C TRP A 233 22.30 11.79 6.92
N LYS A 234 23.07 10.82 6.44
CA LYS A 234 23.54 10.73 5.05
C LYS A 234 22.90 9.56 4.33
N LEU A 235 22.73 9.73 3.01
CA LEU A 235 22.45 8.62 2.10
C LEU A 235 23.56 7.57 2.24
N PRO A 236 23.25 6.26 2.29
CA PRO A 236 24.29 5.23 2.29
C PRO A 236 25.17 5.34 1.04
N ALA A 237 26.48 5.19 1.22
CA ALA A 237 27.47 5.31 0.15
C ALA A 237 27.33 4.22 -0.92
N SER A 238 26.89 3.03 -0.53
CA SER A 238 26.50 1.92 -1.41
C SER A 238 25.26 1.25 -0.84
N SER A 239 24.37 0.79 -1.70
CA SER A 239 23.22 -0.04 -1.33
C SER A 239 22.86 -0.92 -2.52
N ALA A 240 22.71 -2.23 -2.29
CA ALA A 240 22.29 -3.16 -3.33
C ALA A 240 20.86 -2.86 -3.83
N GLU A 241 20.00 -2.40 -2.93
CA GLU A 241 18.65 -1.93 -3.23
C GLU A 241 18.64 -0.39 -3.31
N PRO A 242 18.03 0.23 -4.35
CA PRO A 242 17.93 1.68 -4.44
C PRO A 242 17.19 2.28 -3.24
N VAL A 243 17.75 3.33 -2.63
CA VAL A 243 17.08 4.08 -1.56
C VAL A 243 16.21 5.18 -2.18
N LYS A 244 14.89 5.10 -1.99
CA LYS A 244 13.92 6.11 -2.49
C LYS A 244 13.56 7.16 -1.45
N GLY A 245 13.90 6.93 -0.18
CA GLY A 245 13.62 7.86 0.91
C GLY A 245 13.96 7.28 2.27
N PHE A 246 13.48 7.96 3.30
CA PHE A 246 13.77 7.63 4.69
C PHE A 246 12.47 7.70 5.50
N ARG A 247 12.23 6.67 6.30
CA ARG A 247 11.14 6.65 7.28
C ARG A 247 11.71 7.00 8.63
N ILE A 248 11.11 7.99 9.28
CA ILE A 248 11.45 8.41 10.63
C ILE A 248 10.19 8.24 11.48
N TYR A 249 10.31 7.65 12.66
CA TYR A 249 9.20 7.52 13.60
C TYR A 249 9.70 7.62 15.04
N GLU A 250 8.77 7.89 15.95
CA GLU A 250 9.03 7.99 17.39
C GLU A 250 8.29 6.85 18.10
N GLU A 251 8.99 6.10 18.95
CA GLU A 251 8.45 4.84 19.51
C GLU A 251 7.65 5.00 20.78
N ASN A 252 7.94 6.00 21.60
CA ASN A 252 7.35 6.17 22.92
C ASN A 252 5.96 6.85 22.86
N GLY A 253 5.59 7.42 21.72
CA GLY A 253 4.32 8.14 21.53
C GLY A 253 4.31 9.54 22.15
N MET A 254 5.47 10.08 22.49
CA MET A 254 5.61 11.32 23.27
C MET A 254 5.36 12.58 22.43
N ILE A 255 5.50 12.49 21.10
CA ILE A 255 5.11 13.60 20.21
C ILE A 255 3.60 13.58 19.98
N LYS A 256 3.11 12.44 19.47
CA LYS A 256 1.70 12.06 19.35
C LYS A 256 1.65 10.56 19.03
N PRO A 257 0.49 9.89 19.23
CA PRO A 257 0.31 8.52 18.75
C PRO A 257 0.71 8.37 17.28
N TYR A 258 1.51 7.35 16.99
CA TYR A 258 1.94 6.96 15.64
C TYR A 258 2.68 8.05 14.85
N TRP A 259 3.32 9.01 15.53
CA TRP A 259 4.09 10.03 14.86
C TRP A 259 5.13 9.40 13.93
N ASN A 260 5.12 9.82 12.66
CA ASN A 260 6.07 9.40 11.65
C ASN A 260 6.24 10.48 10.57
N ALA A 261 7.35 10.40 9.86
CA ALA A 261 7.67 11.25 8.73
C ALA A 261 8.34 10.43 7.62
N TYR A 262 8.22 10.92 6.40
CA TYR A 262 8.92 10.38 5.24
C TYR A 262 9.67 11.49 4.53
N VAL A 263 10.95 11.28 4.26
CA VAL A 263 11.80 12.20 3.50
C VAL A 263 12.25 11.51 2.22
N SER A 264 11.82 12.01 1.07
CA SER A 264 12.23 11.47 -0.24
C SER A 264 13.69 11.75 -0.54
N VAL A 265 14.35 10.84 -1.24
CA VAL A 265 15.67 11.11 -1.82
C VAL A 265 15.52 12.10 -2.97
N GLU A 266 16.42 13.08 -3.02
CA GLU A 266 16.48 14.10 -4.08
C GLU A 266 17.75 13.90 -4.93
N PRO A 267 17.69 14.11 -6.26
CA PRO A 267 18.87 13.99 -7.12
C PRO A 267 20.03 14.86 -6.64
N GLY A 268 21.22 14.26 -6.50
CA GLY A 268 22.45 14.95 -6.09
C GLY A 268 22.57 15.26 -4.59
N LYS A 269 21.53 14.98 -3.79
CA LYS A 269 21.54 15.25 -2.34
C LYS A 269 22.01 14.03 -1.55
N THR A 270 23.07 14.20 -0.77
CA THR A 270 23.66 13.14 0.05
C THR A 270 23.43 13.32 1.55
N GLU A 271 23.02 14.52 1.99
CA GLU A 271 22.78 14.85 3.38
C GLU A 271 21.33 15.31 3.59
N TYR A 272 20.72 14.83 4.67
CA TYR A 272 19.30 15.02 4.98
C TYR A 272 19.13 15.40 6.44
N SER A 273 18.05 16.12 6.72
CA SER A 273 17.65 16.40 8.09
C SER A 273 16.14 16.58 8.22
N LEU A 274 15.63 16.37 9.42
CA LEU A 274 14.25 16.60 9.82
C LEU A 274 14.26 17.29 11.19
N THR A 275 13.59 18.44 11.29
CA THR A 275 13.41 19.13 12.57
C THR A 275 12.03 18.80 13.13
N VAL A 276 12.00 18.20 14.31
CA VAL A 276 10.80 17.95 15.11
C VAL A 276 10.66 19.08 16.13
N SER A 277 9.48 19.69 16.19
CA SER A 277 9.17 20.76 17.14
C SER A 277 8.38 20.24 18.33
N LYS A 278 8.24 21.06 19.38
CA LYS A 278 7.52 20.74 20.63
C LYS A 278 8.15 19.57 21.40
N ILE A 279 9.47 19.49 21.35
CA ILE A 279 10.25 18.55 22.16
C ILE A 279 10.39 19.11 23.57
N SER A 280 9.90 18.36 24.56
CA SER A 280 10.03 18.69 25.99
C SER A 280 11.40 18.25 26.49
N ALA A 281 12.06 19.07 27.31
CA ALA A 281 13.31 18.67 27.97
C ALA A 281 13.08 17.74 29.19
N ALA A 282 11.81 17.49 29.55
CA ALA A 282 11.44 16.64 30.68
C ALA A 282 11.02 15.21 30.24
N GLU A 283 11.07 14.91 28.95
CA GLU A 283 10.57 13.67 28.36
C GLU A 283 11.67 12.95 27.57
N ASN A 284 11.60 11.62 27.55
CA ASN A 284 12.53 10.78 26.79
C ASN A 284 11.94 10.40 25.44
N TYR A 285 12.71 10.61 24.37
CA TYR A 285 12.27 10.32 23.00
C TYR A 285 13.16 9.25 22.37
N ARG A 286 12.54 8.27 21.72
CA ARG A 286 13.26 7.26 20.92
C ARG A 286 12.88 7.43 19.46
N PHE A 287 13.74 8.11 18.71
CA PHE A 287 13.60 8.23 17.26
C PHE A 287 14.25 7.06 16.56
N VAL A 288 13.59 6.55 15.52
CA VAL A 288 14.14 5.52 14.66
C VAL A 288 14.11 6.01 13.23
N ILE A 289 15.23 5.83 12.54
CA ILE A 289 15.36 6.09 11.10
C ILE A 289 15.65 4.80 10.34
N ARG A 290 15.00 4.66 9.19
CA ARG A 290 15.23 3.55 8.24
C ARG A 290 15.28 4.09 6.83
N ALA A 291 16.25 3.63 6.05
CA ALA A 291 16.21 3.85 4.61
C ALA A 291 15.07 3.02 4.01
N ALA A 292 14.30 3.60 3.11
CA ALA A 292 13.23 2.94 2.38
C ALA A 292 13.73 2.60 0.97
N GLY A 293 13.72 1.32 0.64
CA GLY A 293 13.98 0.78 -0.69
C GLY A 293 12.73 0.80 -1.54
N SER A 294 12.71 0.05 -2.65
CA SER A 294 11.49 -0.04 -3.49
C SER A 294 10.28 -0.49 -2.66
N ARG A 295 10.49 -1.52 -1.82
CA ARG A 295 9.46 -2.17 -0.98
C ARG A 295 9.88 -2.42 0.46
N MET A 296 11.18 -2.53 0.73
CA MET A 296 11.75 -2.90 2.02
C MET A 296 12.26 -1.71 2.80
N ASN A 297 12.38 -1.87 4.12
CA ASN A 297 13.12 -0.94 4.97
C ASN A 297 14.49 -1.54 5.30
N SER A 298 15.51 -0.69 5.47
CA SER A 298 16.80 -1.07 6.05
C SER A 298 16.61 -1.53 7.49
N ASP A 299 17.63 -2.14 8.10
CA ASP A 299 17.64 -2.29 9.55
C ASP A 299 17.57 -0.91 10.25
N PRO A 300 16.96 -0.83 11.45
CA PRO A 300 16.76 0.44 12.13
C PRO A 300 18.07 1.08 12.61
N VAL A 301 18.07 2.41 12.69
CA VAL A 301 19.03 3.17 13.48
C VAL A 301 18.28 4.01 14.49
N GLU A 302 18.67 3.90 15.74
CA GLU A 302 17.99 4.55 16.86
C GLU A 302 18.78 5.77 17.33
N LEU A 303 18.06 6.83 17.68
CA LEU A 303 18.57 8.08 18.20
C LEU A 303 17.72 8.48 19.40
N ASN A 304 18.34 8.53 20.58
CA ASN A 304 17.65 8.79 21.82
C ASN A 304 17.88 10.23 22.29
N ILE A 305 16.85 10.81 22.90
CA ILE A 305 16.94 11.99 23.76
C ILE A 305 16.66 11.50 25.17
N GLU A 306 17.63 11.70 26.05
CA GLU A 306 17.59 11.38 27.48
C GLU A 306 17.49 12.65 28.33
#